data_AF-A0A1Z8ACX1-F1
#
_entry.id   AF-A0A1Z8ACX1-F1
#
_cell.length_a   1.000
_cell.length_b   1.000
_cell.length_c   1.000
_cell.angle_alpha   90.00
_cell.angle_beta   90.00
_cell.angle_gamma   90.00
#
_symmetry.space_group_name_H-M   'P 1'
#
loop_
_entity.id
_entity.type
_entity.pdbx_description
1 polymer ?
#
loop_
_entity_poly.entity_id
_entity_poly.type
_entity_poly.pdbx_seq_one_letter_code
_entity_poly.pdbx_strand_id
1 'polypeptide(L)'
;MVGGTDIFSFIVGPNFGLTIDIKGWITLLVAVVVGGFVLWTVFRNRGFQRGKHLEVSEVEVAFGNSKITMMPNDTDRQIAYAIWVELSTRKIGLPIDIENDVIEEVYNSWYVFFGVVRDLAKEIPVSKLRQGDTEKLVELVFTVLNDGLRPHLTAWQAKFRRWYRAESDANPNKTPQEIQRDYPEYHALVDDMLLINANLMKYREEMKKILS
;
A
#
# COMPACT_ATOMS: atom_id res chain seq x y z
N MET A 1 -46.16 38.81 27.58
CA MET A 1 -45.69 38.28 26.28
C MET A 1 -44.55 37.32 26.55
N VAL A 2 -44.83 36.02 26.54
CA VAL A 2 -43.79 34.98 26.53
C VAL A 2 -44.21 34.04 25.41
N GLY A 3 -43.59 34.21 24.24
CA GLY A 3 -43.81 33.35 23.09
C GLY A 3 -43.14 32.01 23.35
N GLY A 4 -43.93 31.01 23.76
CA GLY A 4 -43.47 29.63 23.83
C GLY A 4 -43.17 29.12 22.43
N THR A 5 -41.91 28.87 22.12
CA THR A 5 -41.51 28.21 20.87
C THR A 5 -41.73 26.72 21.03
N ASP A 6 -42.97 26.27 20.84
CA ASP A 6 -43.26 24.83 20.81
C ASP A 6 -42.59 24.21 19.57
N ILE A 7 -41.71 23.24 19.83
CA ILE A 7 -40.86 22.57 18.82
C ILE A 7 -41.56 21.33 18.27
N PHE A 8 -42.52 20.77 19.01
CA PHE A 8 -43.27 19.57 18.65
C PHE A 8 -44.76 19.78 18.92
N SER A 9 -45.60 19.70 17.88
CA SER A 9 -47.06 19.63 18.05
C SER A 9 -47.53 18.21 17.73
N PHE A 10 -48.07 17.52 18.74
CA PHE A 10 -48.69 16.22 18.58
C PHE A 10 -50.19 16.41 18.37
N ILE A 11 -50.71 16.05 17.19
CA ILE A 11 -52.15 16.04 16.92
C ILE A 11 -52.58 14.58 16.79
N VAL A 12 -53.42 14.13 17.72
CA VAL A 12 -54.00 12.77 17.70
C VAL A 12 -55.32 12.83 16.94
N GLY A 13 -55.36 12.27 15.73
CA GLY A 13 -56.59 12.15 14.95
C GLY A 13 -57.51 11.04 15.46
N PRO A 14 -58.83 11.07 15.16
CA PRO A 14 -59.82 10.08 15.65
C PRO A 14 -59.55 8.61 15.27
N ASN A 15 -58.65 8.36 14.31
CA ASN A 15 -58.30 7.03 13.81
C ASN A 15 -56.97 6.49 14.38
N PHE A 16 -56.47 7.01 15.50
CA PHE A 16 -55.13 6.69 16.04
C PHE A 16 -53.97 6.94 15.06
N GLY A 17 -54.16 7.80 14.06
CA GLY A 17 -53.09 8.26 13.17
C GLY A 17 -52.23 9.30 13.89
N LEU A 18 -50.93 9.02 14.01
CA LEU A 18 -49.95 9.89 14.66
C LEU A 18 -49.15 10.61 13.58
N THR A 19 -49.50 11.86 13.29
CA THR A 19 -48.77 12.70 12.33
C THR A 19 -47.87 13.65 13.10
N ILE A 20 -46.56 13.47 12.96
CA ILE A 20 -45.55 14.32 13.57
C ILE A 20 -45.23 15.45 12.59
N ASP A 21 -45.64 16.68 12.92
CA ASP A 21 -45.29 17.86 12.13
C ASP A 21 -43.94 18.41 12.63
N ILE A 22 -42.88 18.11 11.89
CA ILE A 22 -41.52 18.53 12.21
C ILE A 22 -41.23 19.81 11.43
N LYS A 23 -40.93 20.90 12.14
CA LYS A 23 -40.55 22.17 11.50
C LYS A 23 -39.36 21.95 10.55
N GLY A 24 -39.46 22.47 9.33
CA GLY A 24 -38.48 22.22 8.25
C GLY A 24 -37.02 22.59 8.55
N TRP A 25 -36.76 23.42 9.57
CA TRP A 25 -35.39 23.73 10.00
C TRP A 25 -34.73 22.55 10.77
N ILE A 26 -35.53 21.71 11.44
CA ILE A 26 -35.04 20.52 12.15
C ILE A 26 -34.68 19.42 11.16
N THR A 27 -35.49 19.22 10.11
CA THR A 27 -35.17 18.25 9.05
C THR A 27 -33.90 18.64 8.30
N LEU A 28 -33.69 19.94 8.04
CA LEU A 28 -32.44 20.45 7.47
C LEU A 28 -31.22 20.19 8.38
N LEU A 29 -31.37 20.38 9.70
CA LEU A 29 -30.31 20.15 10.66
C LEU A 29 -29.90 18.67 10.71
N VAL A 30 -30.88 17.75 10.74
CA VAL A 30 -30.61 16.30 10.69
C VAL A 30 -29.92 15.92 9.37
N ALA A 31 -30.36 16.47 8.24
CA ALA A 31 -29.72 16.21 6.95
C ALA A 31 -28.26 16.67 6.91
N VAL A 32 -27.93 17.83 7.51
CA VAL A 32 -26.55 18.33 7.60
C VAL A 32 -25.69 17.43 8.49
N VAL A 33 -26.22 16.98 9.64
CA VAL A 33 -25.49 16.08 10.55
C VAL A 33 -25.23 14.72 9.89
N VAL A 34 -26.24 14.15 9.24
CA VAL A 34 -26.10 12.86 8.52
C VAL A 34 -25.16 13.02 7.33
N GLY A 35 -25.28 14.09 6.54
CA GLY A 35 -24.39 14.39 5.43
C GLY A 35 -22.94 14.58 5.87
N GLY A 36 -22.72 15.31 6.96
CA GLY A 36 -21.42 15.49 7.60
C GLY A 36 -20.84 14.18 8.12
N PHE A 37 -21.66 13.33 8.74
CA PHE A 37 -21.24 12.00 9.20
C PHE A 37 -20.86 11.08 8.05
N VAL A 38 -21.64 11.07 6.96
CA VAL A 38 -21.33 10.29 5.75
C VAL A 38 -20.04 10.82 5.10
N LEU A 39 -19.90 12.14 4.94
CA LEU A 39 -18.67 12.76 4.44
C LEU A 39 -17.47 12.43 5.32
N TRP A 40 -17.61 12.52 6.65
CA TRP A 40 -16.56 12.15 7.59
C TRP A 40 -16.19 10.67 7.48
N THR A 41 -17.17 9.77 7.34
CA THR A 41 -16.93 8.33 7.19
C THR A 41 -16.23 8.03 5.85
N VAL A 42 -16.63 8.69 4.77
CA VAL A 42 -16.01 8.56 3.45
C VAL A 42 -14.61 9.16 3.42
N PHE A 43 -14.39 10.33 4.02
CA PHE A 43 -13.06 10.95 4.13
C PHE A 43 -12.12 10.14 5.03
N ARG A 44 -12.63 9.60 6.15
CA ARG A 44 -11.87 8.72 7.05
C ARG A 44 -11.49 7.41 6.37
N ASN A 45 -12.41 6.79 5.63
CA ASN A 45 -12.11 5.54 4.92
C ASN A 45 -11.29 5.76 3.64
N ARG A 46 -11.35 6.93 2.99
CA ARG A 46 -10.43 7.29 1.89
C ARG A 46 -9.02 7.61 2.40
N GLY A 47 -8.88 8.13 3.62
CA GLY A 47 -7.60 8.29 4.30
C GLY A 47 -6.99 6.98 4.79
N PHE A 48 -7.81 5.98 5.15
CA PHE A 48 -7.34 4.66 5.62
C PHE A 48 -6.85 3.72 4.50
N GLN A 49 -7.03 4.10 3.24
CA GLN A 49 -6.43 3.41 2.08
C GLN A 49 -5.23 4.15 1.47
N ARG A 50 -4.82 5.30 2.04
CA ARG A 50 -3.53 5.89 1.73
C ARG A 50 -2.46 5.07 2.46
N GLY A 51 -1.95 4.08 1.73
CA GLY A 51 -0.68 3.40 1.92
C GLY A 51 -0.26 3.17 3.36
N LYS A 52 -0.33 1.92 3.82
CA LYS A 52 0.67 1.44 4.76
C LYS A 52 2.02 1.54 4.06
N HIS A 53 2.60 2.73 4.06
CA HIS A 53 3.98 2.89 3.69
C HIS A 53 4.74 2.08 4.73
N LEU A 54 5.43 1.04 4.27
CA LEU A 54 6.39 0.31 5.09
C LEU A 54 7.31 1.32 5.74
N GLU A 55 7.01 1.69 6.98
CA GLU A 55 7.85 2.62 7.70
C GLU A 55 9.09 1.85 8.14
N VAL A 56 10.22 2.54 8.13
CA VAL A 56 11.53 1.98 8.50
C VAL A 56 11.48 1.27 9.85
N SER A 57 10.66 1.78 10.77
CA SER A 57 10.38 1.17 12.07
C SER A 57 9.73 -0.20 11.97
N GLU A 58 8.85 -0.45 11.00
CA GLU A 58 8.21 -1.76 10.82
C GLU A 58 9.22 -2.81 10.37
N VAL A 59 10.23 -2.42 9.59
CA VAL A 59 11.38 -3.27 9.22
C VAL A 59 12.21 -3.64 10.44
N GLU A 60 12.59 -2.62 11.23
CA GLU A 60 13.34 -2.82 12.48
C GLU A 60 12.55 -3.67 13.49
N VAL A 61 11.22 -3.53 13.53
CA VAL A 61 10.31 -4.33 14.36
C VAL A 61 10.26 -5.79 13.89
N ALA A 62 10.14 -6.05 12.58
CA ALA A 62 10.10 -7.42 12.02
C ALA A 62 11.38 -8.21 12.32
N PHE A 63 12.53 -7.54 12.35
CA PHE A 63 13.81 -8.16 12.73
C PHE A 63 14.02 -8.18 14.25
N GLY A 64 13.43 -7.22 14.96
CA GLY A 64 13.56 -7.00 16.39
C GLY A 64 14.83 -6.22 16.75
N ASN A 65 14.74 -5.35 17.77
CA ASN A 65 15.90 -4.65 18.36
C ASN A 65 16.95 -5.58 19.01
N SER A 66 16.68 -6.87 19.05
CA SER A 66 17.62 -7.91 19.42
C SER A 66 18.43 -8.31 18.20
N LYS A 67 19.77 -8.17 18.26
CA LYS A 67 20.72 -8.84 17.36
C LYS A 67 20.14 -10.21 16.99
N ILE A 68 19.76 -10.42 15.73
CA ILE A 68 19.27 -11.72 15.27
C ILE A 68 20.45 -12.66 15.36
N THR A 69 20.55 -13.34 16.50
CA THR A 69 21.60 -14.29 16.79
C THR A 69 21.28 -15.54 15.97
N MET A 70 21.85 -15.61 14.76
CA MET A 70 21.91 -16.75 13.86
C MET A 70 20.64 -17.57 13.70
N MET A 71 20.00 -17.48 12.53
CA MET A 71 19.01 -18.48 12.09
C MET A 71 19.63 -19.89 12.23
N PRO A 72 19.13 -20.75 13.14
CA PRO A 72 19.72 -22.06 13.40
C PRO A 72 19.45 -23.06 12.27
N ASN A 73 18.45 -22.76 11.43
CA ASN A 73 17.94 -23.65 10.40
C ASN A 73 18.54 -23.32 9.02
N ASP A 74 19.23 -24.28 8.43
CA ASP A 74 19.87 -24.15 7.11
C ASP A 74 18.87 -23.83 6.00
N THR A 75 17.64 -24.37 6.06
CA THR A 75 16.61 -24.10 5.05
C THR A 75 16.22 -22.63 5.02
N ASP A 76 16.00 -22.02 6.19
CA ASP A 76 15.56 -20.63 6.26
C ASP A 76 16.71 -19.71 5.83
N ARG A 77 17.96 -20.07 6.16
CA ARG A 77 19.15 -19.34 5.73
C ARG A 77 19.33 -19.38 4.21
N GLN A 78 19.07 -20.53 3.58
CA GLN A 78 19.09 -20.67 2.12
C GLN A 78 18.03 -19.79 1.46
N ILE A 79 16.81 -19.78 2.01
CA ILE A 79 15.72 -18.94 1.51
C ILE A 79 16.05 -17.45 1.68
N ALA A 80 16.53 -17.04 2.86
CA ALA A 80 16.96 -15.66 3.10
C ALA A 80 18.11 -15.25 2.17
N TYR A 81 19.09 -16.12 1.94
CA TYR A 81 20.17 -15.88 0.98
C TYR A 81 19.65 -15.72 -0.45
N ALA A 82 18.72 -16.58 -0.88
CA ALA A 82 18.11 -16.48 -2.20
C ALA A 82 17.35 -15.15 -2.38
N ILE A 83 16.56 -14.73 -1.39
CA ILE A 83 15.86 -13.44 -1.43
C ILE A 83 16.85 -12.28 -1.47
N TRP A 84 17.94 -12.36 -0.69
CA TRP A 84 18.99 -11.34 -0.69
C TRP A 84 19.68 -11.22 -2.05
N VAL A 85 19.97 -12.34 -2.72
CA VAL A 85 20.52 -12.35 -4.09
C VAL A 85 19.57 -11.67 -5.06
N GLU A 86 18.26 -11.99 -5.00
CA GLU A 86 17.24 -11.39 -5.85
C GLU A 86 17.13 -9.87 -5.62
N LEU A 87 17.19 -9.40 -4.37
CA LEU A 87 17.22 -7.98 -4.02
C LEU A 87 18.51 -7.29 -4.51
N SER A 88 19.65 -7.96 -4.42
CA SER A 88 20.96 -7.35 -4.69
C SER A 88 21.33 -7.27 -6.17
N THR A 89 20.70 -8.09 -7.00
CA THR A 89 21.06 -8.23 -8.43
C THR A 89 20.02 -7.62 -9.37
N ARG A 90 18.80 -7.39 -8.90
CA ARG A 90 17.72 -6.78 -9.69
C ARG A 90 17.61 -5.28 -9.45
N LYS A 91 17.04 -4.61 -10.44
CA LYS A 91 16.70 -3.18 -10.41
C LYS A 91 15.81 -2.78 -9.23
N ILE A 92 15.03 -3.73 -8.70
CA ILE A 92 14.17 -3.52 -7.53
C ILE A 92 14.92 -3.09 -6.25
N GLY A 93 16.12 -3.63 -6.00
CA GLY A 93 16.91 -3.37 -4.80
C GLY A 93 18.16 -2.53 -5.07
N LEU A 94 18.21 -1.87 -6.23
CA LEU A 94 19.21 -0.86 -6.58
C LEU A 94 18.54 0.51 -6.66
N PRO A 95 19.28 1.62 -6.42
CA PRO A 95 18.73 2.96 -6.59
C PRO A 95 18.17 3.14 -8.01
N ILE A 96 16.92 3.59 -8.10
CA ILE A 96 16.31 3.94 -9.39
C ILE A 96 16.87 5.28 -9.86
N ASP A 97 17.35 5.30 -11.10
CA ASP A 97 17.76 6.51 -11.79
C ASP A 97 16.61 7.02 -12.64
N ILE A 98 15.85 8.00 -12.14
CA ILE A 98 14.67 8.54 -12.82
C ILE A 98 14.97 9.14 -14.20
N GLU A 99 16.22 9.52 -14.48
CA GLU A 99 16.61 10.14 -15.73
C GLU A 99 16.84 9.10 -16.83
N ASN A 100 17.40 7.95 -16.46
CA ASN A 100 17.80 6.90 -17.40
C ASN A 100 16.89 5.67 -17.37
N ASP A 101 16.21 5.41 -16.26
CA ASP A 101 15.39 4.22 -16.07
C ASP A 101 14.01 4.36 -16.69
N VAL A 102 13.61 3.29 -17.40
CA VAL A 102 12.26 3.16 -17.95
C VAL A 102 11.34 2.53 -16.90
N ILE A 103 10.25 3.22 -16.55
CA ILE A 103 9.29 2.78 -15.53
C ILE A 103 8.70 1.40 -15.84
N GLU A 104 8.41 1.10 -17.12
CA GLU A 104 7.89 -0.22 -17.52
C GLU A 104 8.87 -1.34 -17.18
N GLU A 105 10.18 -1.12 -17.37
CA GLU A 105 11.23 -2.08 -17.03
C GLU A 105 11.43 -2.24 -15.52
N VAL A 106 11.30 -1.15 -14.76
CA VAL A 106 11.26 -1.21 -13.29
C VAL A 106 10.10 -2.09 -12.84
N TYR A 107 8.89 -1.89 -13.40
CA TYR A 107 7.74 -2.72 -13.08
C TYR A 107 7.88 -4.18 -13.51
N ASN A 108 8.54 -4.47 -14.64
CA ASN A 108 8.87 -5.83 -15.03
C ASN A 108 9.77 -6.49 -13.97
N SER A 109 10.81 -5.78 -13.52
CA SER A 109 11.73 -6.25 -12.48
C SER A 109 10.99 -6.54 -11.17
N TRP A 110 10.11 -5.63 -10.73
CA TRP A 110 9.35 -5.76 -9.49
C TRP A 110 8.34 -6.89 -9.51
N TYR A 111 7.62 -7.06 -10.64
CA TYR A 111 6.66 -8.14 -10.80
C TYR A 111 7.33 -9.52 -10.79
N VAL A 112 8.48 -9.67 -11.47
CA VAL A 112 9.23 -10.92 -11.45
C VAL A 112 9.74 -11.22 -10.04
N PHE A 113 10.30 -10.23 -9.34
CA PHE A 113 10.74 -10.38 -7.96
C PHE A 113 9.60 -10.85 -7.04
N PHE A 114 8.41 -10.26 -7.16
CA PHE A 114 7.24 -10.67 -6.38
C PHE A 114 6.94 -12.15 -6.57
N GLY A 115 7.00 -12.66 -7.81
CA GLY A 115 6.80 -14.07 -8.12
C GLY A 115 7.86 -14.96 -7.48
N VAL A 116 9.14 -14.64 -7.68
CA VAL A 116 10.28 -15.43 -7.15
C VAL A 116 10.23 -15.51 -5.63
N VAL A 117 10.07 -14.38 -4.94
CA VAL A 117 10.04 -14.36 -3.47
C VAL A 117 8.80 -15.07 -2.93
N ARG A 118 7.65 -14.95 -3.60
CA ARG A 118 6.45 -15.73 -3.25
C ARG A 118 6.69 -17.23 -3.38
N ASP A 119 7.42 -17.67 -4.40
CA ASP A 119 7.74 -19.09 -4.58
C ASP A 119 8.71 -19.59 -3.53
N LEU A 120 9.77 -18.82 -3.22
CA LEU A 120 10.68 -19.11 -2.11
C LEU A 120 9.96 -19.18 -0.76
N ALA A 121 8.98 -18.30 -0.51
CA ALA A 121 8.20 -18.32 0.71
C ALA A 121 7.37 -19.61 0.89
N LYS A 122 6.94 -20.26 -0.21
CA LYS A 122 6.20 -21.53 -0.16
C LYS A 122 7.07 -22.71 0.25
N GLU A 123 8.39 -22.59 0.11
CA GLU A 123 9.34 -23.64 0.49
C GLU A 123 9.51 -23.73 2.02
N ILE A 124 9.10 -22.70 2.76
CA ILE A 124 9.16 -22.68 4.22
C ILE A 124 8.15 -23.70 4.79
N PRO A 125 8.60 -24.73 5.51
CA PRO A 125 7.72 -25.75 6.04
C PRO A 125 6.84 -25.18 7.16
N VAL A 126 5.52 -25.41 7.07
CA VAL A 126 4.52 -24.94 8.05
C VAL A 126 4.86 -25.37 9.48
N SER A 127 5.48 -26.54 9.66
CA SER A 127 5.89 -27.05 10.98
C SER A 127 6.90 -26.17 11.70
N LYS A 128 7.62 -25.29 10.98
CA LYS A 128 8.62 -24.38 11.53
C LYS A 128 8.12 -22.95 11.75
N LEU A 129 6.90 -22.61 11.32
CA LEU A 129 6.35 -21.25 11.44
C LEU A 129 6.23 -20.73 12.89
N ARG A 130 6.24 -21.62 13.89
CA ARG A 130 6.20 -21.26 15.31
C ARG A 130 7.59 -21.12 15.95
N GLN A 131 8.65 -21.25 15.16
CA GLN A 131 10.03 -21.03 15.59
C GLN A 131 10.38 -19.57 15.32
N GLY A 132 10.81 -18.83 16.34
CA GLY A 132 10.87 -17.38 16.32
C GLY A 132 11.58 -16.77 15.11
N ASP A 133 12.71 -17.31 14.68
CA ASP A 133 13.45 -16.75 13.53
C ASP A 133 12.78 -17.04 12.18
N THR A 134 12.15 -18.22 12.03
CA THR A 134 11.38 -18.57 10.83
C THR A 134 10.14 -17.69 10.72
N GLU A 135 9.46 -17.44 11.84
CA GLU A 135 8.29 -16.55 11.92
C GLU A 135 8.64 -15.14 11.44
N LYS A 136 9.74 -14.57 11.94
CA LYS A 136 10.24 -13.25 11.53
C LYS A 136 10.59 -13.18 10.05
N LEU A 137 11.26 -14.20 9.49
CA LEU A 137 11.55 -14.25 8.06
C LEU A 137 10.27 -14.23 7.22
N VAL A 138 9.27 -15.01 7.62
CA VAL A 138 7.98 -15.09 6.89
C VAL A 138 7.22 -13.77 7.01
N GLU A 139 7.14 -13.20 8.21
CA GLU A 139 6.54 -11.90 8.44
C GLU A 139 7.17 -10.83 7.56
N LEU A 140 8.50 -10.76 7.54
CA LEU A 140 9.24 -9.84 6.68
C LEU A 140 8.86 -10.01 5.20
N VAL A 141 8.92 -11.23 4.70
CA VAL A 141 8.61 -11.52 3.29
C VAL A 141 7.19 -11.07 2.96
N PHE A 142 6.22 -11.37 3.82
CA PHE A 142 4.84 -10.94 3.61
C PHE A 142 4.67 -9.44 3.70
N THR A 143 5.38 -8.77 4.60
CA THR A 143 5.33 -7.31 4.74
C THR A 143 5.88 -6.64 3.48
N VAL A 144 7.05 -7.09 2.99
CA VAL A 144 7.66 -6.61 1.72
C VAL A 144 6.71 -6.81 0.53
N LEU A 145 6.14 -8.02 0.39
CA LEU A 145 5.29 -8.36 -0.75
C LEU A 145 3.94 -7.66 -0.70
N ASN A 146 3.26 -7.67 0.45
CA ASN A 146 1.86 -7.28 0.57
C ASN A 146 1.65 -5.83 0.98
N ASP A 147 2.51 -5.27 1.83
CA ASP A 147 2.41 -3.89 2.29
C ASP A 147 3.35 -2.97 1.48
N GLY A 148 4.44 -3.51 0.93
CA GLY A 148 5.37 -2.76 0.08
C GLY A 148 5.01 -2.77 -1.39
N LEU A 149 5.23 -3.90 -2.05
CA LEU A 149 5.14 -4.00 -3.50
C LEU A 149 3.71 -3.99 -4.03
N ARG A 150 2.82 -4.79 -3.41
CA ARG A 150 1.45 -4.97 -3.91
C ARG A 150 0.66 -3.66 -3.99
N PRO A 151 0.66 -2.76 -3.00
CA PRO A 151 -0.14 -1.54 -3.06
C PRO A 151 0.32 -0.63 -4.20
N HIS A 152 1.63 -0.45 -4.35
CA HIS A 152 2.21 0.34 -5.44
C HIS A 152 1.88 -0.25 -6.82
N LEU A 153 2.15 -1.54 -7.03
CA LEU A 153 1.87 -2.20 -8.31
C LEU A 153 0.38 -2.13 -8.66
N THR A 154 -0.51 -2.31 -7.66
CA THR A 154 -1.96 -2.23 -7.88
C THR A 154 -2.42 -0.81 -8.24
N ALA A 155 -1.84 0.21 -7.60
CA ALA A 155 -2.20 1.60 -7.84
C ALA A 155 -1.71 2.13 -9.19
N TRP A 156 -0.49 1.75 -9.60
CA TRP A 156 0.21 2.42 -10.70
C TRP A 156 0.45 1.56 -11.94
N GLN A 157 0.82 0.29 -11.78
CA GLN A 157 1.36 -0.52 -12.88
C GLN A 157 0.40 -0.63 -14.07
N ALA A 158 -0.86 -0.96 -13.82
CA ALA A 158 -1.84 -1.20 -14.89
C ALA A 158 -2.20 0.10 -15.64
N LYS A 159 -2.44 1.19 -14.90
CA LYS A 159 -2.81 2.48 -15.50
C LYS A 159 -1.64 3.09 -16.29
N PHE A 160 -0.43 3.01 -15.75
CA PHE A 160 0.78 3.48 -16.42
C PHE A 160 1.04 2.69 -17.70
N ARG A 161 1.03 1.34 -17.66
CA ARG A 161 1.28 0.50 -18.85
C ARG A 161 0.29 0.76 -19.98
N ARG A 162 -1.00 0.88 -19.65
CA ARG A 162 -2.04 1.15 -20.65
C ARG A 162 -1.79 2.48 -21.35
N TRP A 163 -1.52 3.53 -20.57
CA TRP A 163 -1.24 4.86 -21.12
C TRP A 163 0.06 4.89 -21.90
N TYR A 164 1.14 4.33 -21.34
CA TYR A 164 2.48 4.36 -21.92
C TYR A 164 2.54 3.65 -23.27
N ARG A 165 1.85 2.51 -23.43
CA ARG A 165 1.74 1.83 -24.73
C ARG A 165 1.07 2.70 -25.79
N ALA A 166 -0.05 3.34 -25.44
CA ALA A 166 -0.76 4.21 -26.36
C ALA A 166 0.10 5.41 -26.80
N GLU A 167 0.81 6.04 -25.86
CA GLU A 167 1.71 7.16 -26.18
C GLU A 167 2.96 6.72 -26.94
N SER A 168 3.51 5.55 -26.65
CA SER A 168 4.66 5.00 -27.37
C SER A 168 4.31 4.70 -28.83
N ASP A 169 3.12 4.16 -29.10
CA ASP A 169 2.65 3.90 -30.47
C ASP A 169 2.38 5.21 -31.23
N ALA A 170 1.88 6.24 -30.54
CA ALA A 170 1.58 7.54 -31.13
C ALA A 170 2.82 8.42 -31.37
N ASN A 171 3.90 8.22 -30.61
CA ASN A 171 5.08 9.08 -30.63
C ASN A 171 6.38 8.29 -30.90
N PRO A 172 6.56 7.66 -32.07
CA PRO A 172 7.70 6.76 -32.35
C PRO A 172 9.07 7.47 -32.36
N ASN A 173 9.10 8.80 -32.44
CA ASN A 173 10.33 9.59 -32.45
C ASN A 173 10.80 9.99 -31.04
N LYS A 174 9.96 9.82 -30.02
CA LYS A 174 10.34 10.09 -28.63
C LYS A 174 10.98 8.86 -28.01
N THR A 175 11.97 9.07 -27.18
CA THR A 175 12.56 8.02 -26.35
C THR A 175 11.55 7.55 -25.28
N PRO A 176 11.69 6.31 -24.77
CA PRO A 176 10.94 5.83 -23.61
C PRO A 176 10.90 6.80 -22.42
N GLN A 177 12.05 7.41 -22.13
CA GLN A 177 12.24 8.34 -21.02
C GLN A 177 11.51 9.67 -21.24
N GLU A 178 11.46 10.16 -22.48
CA GLU A 178 10.66 11.35 -22.82
C GLU A 178 9.17 11.04 -22.72
N ILE A 179 8.73 9.90 -23.26
CA ILE A 179 7.33 9.49 -23.21
C ILE A 179 6.88 9.36 -21.75
N GLN A 180 7.60 8.64 -20.90
CA GLN A 180 7.14 8.42 -19.52
C GLN A 180 6.99 9.70 -18.70
N ARG A 181 7.81 10.74 -18.97
CA ARG A 181 7.74 12.04 -18.28
C ARG A 181 6.45 12.80 -18.61
N ASP A 182 5.81 12.50 -19.75
CA ASP A 182 4.53 13.09 -20.15
C ASP A 182 3.33 12.46 -19.41
N TYR A 183 3.55 11.48 -18.51
CA TYR A 183 2.46 10.82 -17.79
C TYR A 183 1.72 11.83 -16.89
N PRO A 184 0.38 11.93 -16.97
CA PRO A 184 -0.36 12.94 -16.22
C PRO A 184 -0.14 12.93 -14.71
N GLU A 185 0.18 11.76 -14.14
CA GLU A 185 0.47 11.58 -12.72
C GLU A 185 1.95 11.20 -12.47
N TYR A 186 2.88 11.62 -13.35
CA TYR A 186 4.30 11.22 -13.32
C TYR A 186 4.95 11.44 -11.95
N HIS A 187 4.86 12.64 -11.39
CA HIS A 187 5.48 12.94 -10.09
C HIS A 187 4.94 12.07 -8.96
N ALA A 188 3.61 11.91 -8.87
CA ALA A 188 3.00 11.08 -7.83
C ALA A 188 3.39 9.60 -7.96
N LEU A 189 3.52 9.09 -9.19
CA LEU A 189 4.00 7.74 -9.47
C LEU A 189 5.46 7.58 -9.03
N VAL A 190 6.33 8.50 -9.46
CA VAL A 190 7.77 8.46 -9.20
C VAL A 190 8.06 8.60 -7.70
N ASP A 191 7.41 9.53 -7.01
CA ASP A 191 7.59 9.73 -5.58
C ASP A 191 7.26 8.45 -4.79
N ASP A 192 6.13 7.81 -5.10
CA ASP A 192 5.73 6.55 -4.48
C ASP A 192 6.68 5.40 -4.87
N MET A 193 7.14 5.36 -6.12
CA MET A 193 8.12 4.36 -6.58
C MET A 193 9.46 4.48 -5.84
N LEU A 194 9.98 5.70 -5.70
CA LEU A 194 11.24 5.98 -5.00
C LEU A 194 11.13 5.67 -3.50
N LEU A 195 9.98 5.96 -2.89
CA LEU A 195 9.71 5.60 -1.51
C LEU A 195 9.77 4.08 -1.30
N ILE A 196 9.09 3.31 -2.15
CA ILE A 196 9.11 1.85 -2.08
C ILE A 196 10.51 1.30 -2.38
N ASN A 197 11.23 1.85 -3.36
CA ASN A 197 12.61 1.47 -3.67
C ASN A 197 13.56 1.68 -2.48
N ALA A 198 13.45 2.83 -1.79
CA ALA A 198 14.24 3.11 -0.59
C ALA A 198 13.99 2.08 0.51
N ASN A 199 12.74 1.65 0.69
CA ASN A 199 12.40 0.59 1.65
C ASN A 199 13.02 -0.75 1.25
N LEU A 200 12.90 -1.14 -0.03
CA LEU A 200 13.48 -2.39 -0.56
C LEU A 200 15.00 -2.46 -0.43
N MET A 201 15.67 -1.33 -0.63
CA MET A 201 17.11 -1.22 -0.36
C MET A 201 17.45 -1.43 1.12
N LYS A 202 16.64 -0.92 2.06
CA LYS A 202 16.86 -1.16 3.50
C LYS A 202 16.65 -2.63 3.86
N TYR A 203 15.61 -3.26 3.32
CA TYR A 203 15.39 -4.70 3.50
C TYR A 203 16.59 -5.54 3.04
N ARG A 204 17.18 -5.18 1.90
CA ARG A 204 18.40 -5.83 1.41
C ARG A 204 19.54 -5.72 2.42
N GLU A 205 19.76 -4.53 3.01
CA GLU A 205 20.81 -4.34 4.01
C GLU A 205 20.53 -5.11 5.30
N GLU A 206 19.29 -5.12 5.80
CA GLU A 206 18.94 -5.90 6.99
C GLU A 206 19.09 -7.41 6.77
N MET A 207 18.66 -7.89 5.60
CA MET A 207 18.81 -9.30 5.24
C MET A 207 20.28 -9.71 5.11
N LYS A 208 21.15 -8.81 4.63
CA LYS A 208 22.61 -9.01 4.61
C LYS A 208 23.19 -9.19 6.02
N LYS A 209 22.75 -8.38 6.99
CA LYS A 209 23.24 -8.47 8.39
C LYS A 209 22.91 -9.80 9.06
N ILE A 210 21.84 -10.47 8.64
CA ILE A 210 21.43 -11.78 9.17
C ILE A 210 22.31 -12.91 8.61
N LEU A 211 22.77 -12.73 7.36
CA LEU A 211 23.57 -13.72 6.65
C LEU A 211 25.07 -13.64 6.98
N SER A 212 25.54 -12.50 7.52
CA SER A 212 26.91 -12.25 7.97
C SER A 212 27.17 -12.70 9.40
#